data_AF-A0AAD3DNG1-F1
#
_entry.id   AF-A0AAD3DNG1-F1
#
_cell.length_a   1.000
_cell.length_b   1.000
_cell.length_c   1.000
_cell.angle_alpha   90.00
_cell.angle_beta   90.00
_cell.angle_gamma   90.00
#
_symmetry.space_group_name_H-M   'P 1'
#
loop_
_entity.id
_entity.type
_entity.pdbx_description
1 polymer ?
#
loop_
_entity_poly.entity_id
_entity_poly.type
_entity_poly.pdbx_seq_one_letter_code
_entity_poly.pdbx_strand_id
1 'polypeptide(L)'
;SHRMSPGTAMDLAAALATAGAVLVLAVAVPLLVRRWRLLQRRSNVWPVAAPGLSPDTSLCVTDIQSSTTLWEELDPRVMDEALSLHNSCIRGLLSKHQGYECHTEGDSFVVAFPTPACAVAFALEMQVALMQLPWPEDLLHCDPCAVVYQSAAAHAAMGSGVSTTAPSDTAALAAAAAVAATTAATSLTTVAGLG
;
A
#
# COMPACT_ATOMS: atom_id res chain seq x y z
N SER A 1 30.40 -40.97 49.12
CA SER A 1 29.51 -41.55 48.10
C SER A 1 28.16 -40.84 48.15
N HIS A 2 28.02 -39.72 47.44
CA HIS A 2 26.76 -38.97 47.39
C HIS A 2 25.76 -39.70 46.46
N ARG A 3 24.80 -40.44 47.04
CA ARG A 3 23.60 -40.88 46.31
C ARG A 3 22.65 -39.70 46.19
N MET A 4 22.46 -39.18 44.97
CA MET A 4 21.36 -38.26 44.66
C MET A 4 20.03 -38.97 44.95
N SER A 5 19.10 -38.27 45.60
CA SER A 5 17.76 -38.80 45.88
C SER A 5 16.93 -38.86 44.59
N PRO A 6 16.04 -39.86 44.43
CA PRO A 6 15.33 -40.09 43.17
C PRO A 6 14.43 -38.93 42.71
N GLY A 7 14.06 -38.00 43.61
CA GLY A 7 13.26 -36.82 43.26
C GLY A 7 14.01 -35.77 42.43
N THR A 8 15.29 -35.51 42.72
CA THR A 8 16.04 -34.45 42.03
C THR A 8 16.35 -34.80 40.57
N ALA A 9 16.41 -36.09 40.24
CA ALA A 9 16.63 -36.56 38.86
C ALA A 9 15.39 -36.36 37.97
N MET A 10 14.18 -36.54 38.52
CA MET A 10 12.93 -36.27 37.80
C MET A 10 12.73 -34.77 37.56
N ASP A 11 13.04 -33.92 38.54
CA ASP A 11 12.90 -32.47 38.39
C ASP A 11 13.89 -31.89 37.35
N LEU A 12 15.13 -32.39 37.32
CA LEU A 12 16.11 -32.02 36.30
C LEU A 12 15.71 -32.47 34.89
N ALA A 13 15.15 -33.68 34.76
CA ALA A 13 14.65 -34.18 33.48
C ALA A 13 13.46 -33.36 32.98
N ALA A 14 12.54 -32.99 33.86
CA ALA A 14 11.41 -32.13 33.54
C ALA A 14 11.86 -30.71 33.13
N ALA A 15 12.85 -30.14 33.83
CA ALA A 15 13.40 -28.82 33.51
C ALA A 15 14.15 -28.80 32.16
N LEU A 16 14.87 -29.86 31.81
CA LEU A 16 15.54 -29.99 30.50
C LEU A 16 14.53 -30.14 29.36
N ALA A 17 13.44 -30.87 29.59
CA ALA A 17 12.38 -31.05 28.59
C ALA A 17 11.64 -29.73 28.28
N THR A 18 11.31 -28.93 29.29
CA THR A 18 10.66 -27.63 29.08
C THR A 18 11.61 -26.62 28.44
N ALA A 19 12.88 -26.58 28.85
CA ALA A 19 13.89 -25.73 28.22
C ALA A 19 14.08 -26.07 26.73
N GLY A 20 14.09 -27.35 26.37
CA GLY A 20 14.14 -27.80 24.98
C GLY A 20 12.92 -27.35 24.16
N ALA A 21 11.71 -27.48 24.72
CA ALA A 21 10.48 -27.05 24.06
C ALA A 21 10.44 -25.53 23.82
N VAL A 22 10.90 -24.74 24.80
CA VAL A 22 11.00 -23.27 24.66
C VAL A 22 11.98 -22.89 23.55
N LEU A 23 13.13 -23.56 23.47
CA LEU A 23 14.13 -23.30 22.41
C LEU A 23 13.58 -23.63 21.01
N VAL A 24 12.85 -24.75 20.88
CA VAL A 24 12.21 -25.13 19.61
C VAL A 24 11.16 -24.10 19.20
N LEU A 25 10.31 -23.64 20.12
CA LEU A 25 9.32 -22.60 19.82
C LEU A 25 9.97 -21.26 19.47
N ALA A 26 11.04 -20.87 20.17
CA ALA A 26 11.77 -19.63 19.92
C ALA A 26 12.41 -19.57 18.52
N VAL A 27 12.68 -20.72 17.89
CA VAL A 27 13.19 -20.80 16.51
C VAL A 27 12.06 -21.06 15.51
N ALA A 28 11.13 -21.95 15.82
CA ALA A 28 10.05 -22.33 14.90
C ALA A 28 9.07 -21.18 14.65
N VAL A 29 8.70 -20.42 15.69
CA VAL A 29 7.77 -19.29 15.57
C VAL A 29 8.30 -18.20 14.61
N PRO A 30 9.53 -17.68 14.74
CA PRO A 30 10.03 -16.68 13.79
C PRO A 30 10.21 -17.24 12.37
N LEU A 31 10.56 -18.52 12.20
CA LEU A 31 10.63 -19.14 10.88
C LEU A 31 9.24 -19.28 10.24
N LEU A 32 8.23 -19.67 11.01
CA LEU A 32 6.83 -19.72 10.58
C LEU A 32 6.29 -18.32 10.28
N VAL A 33 6.58 -17.32 11.10
CA VAL A 33 6.20 -15.92 10.87
C VAL A 33 6.93 -15.36 9.65
N ARG A 34 8.22 -15.65 9.46
CA ARG A 34 8.97 -15.23 8.27
C ARG A 34 8.41 -15.89 7.01
N ARG A 35 8.16 -17.20 7.06
CA ARG A 35 7.52 -17.95 5.97
C ARG A 35 6.12 -17.43 5.70
N TRP A 36 5.33 -17.14 6.74
CA TRP A 36 3.99 -16.57 6.61
C TRP A 36 4.03 -15.17 6.02
N ARG A 37 4.94 -14.29 6.45
CA ARG A 37 5.14 -12.95 5.85
C ARG A 37 5.56 -13.03 4.39
N LEU A 38 6.45 -13.97 4.04
CA LEU A 38 6.85 -14.23 2.65
C LEU A 38 5.70 -14.81 1.82
N LEU A 39 4.89 -15.68 2.42
CA LEU A 39 3.70 -16.24 1.78
C LEU A 39 2.56 -15.23 1.71
N GLN A 40 2.45 -14.28 2.64
CA GLN A 40 1.51 -13.17 2.60
C GLN A 40 1.85 -12.17 1.51
N ARG A 41 3.15 -11.93 1.28
CA ARG A 41 3.61 -11.24 0.07
C ARG A 41 3.19 -11.97 -1.21
N ARG A 42 3.14 -13.31 -1.19
CA ARG A 42 2.64 -14.13 -2.31
C ARG A 42 1.12 -14.27 -2.37
N SER A 43 0.40 -14.14 -1.25
CA SER A 43 -1.06 -14.26 -1.18
C SER A 43 -1.78 -12.94 -1.43
N ASN A 44 -1.05 -11.87 -1.79
CA ASN A 44 -1.60 -10.69 -2.46
C ASN A 44 -1.94 -10.97 -3.94
N VAL A 45 -1.89 -12.22 -4.40
CA VAL A 45 -2.56 -12.65 -5.62
C VAL A 45 -4.04 -12.85 -5.26
N TRP A 46 -4.76 -11.73 -5.17
CA TRP A 46 -6.09 -11.66 -4.58
C TRP A 46 -7.14 -12.37 -5.42
N PRO A 47 -8.07 -13.14 -4.81
CA PRO A 47 -9.30 -13.56 -5.45
C PRO A 47 -10.34 -12.44 -5.32
N VAL A 48 -10.01 -11.20 -5.73
CA VAL A 48 -11.08 -10.21 -5.97
C VAL A 48 -11.80 -10.74 -7.20
N ALA A 49 -13.05 -11.15 -7.04
CA ALA A 49 -13.86 -11.55 -8.17
C ALA A 49 -13.96 -10.36 -9.12
N ALA A 50 -13.69 -10.58 -10.41
CA ALA A 50 -13.83 -9.54 -11.41
C ALA A 50 -15.22 -8.91 -11.26
N PRO A 51 -15.31 -7.56 -11.15
CA PRO A 51 -16.60 -6.91 -11.04
C PRO A 51 -17.45 -7.31 -12.26
N GLY A 52 -18.70 -7.72 -12.00
CA GLY A 52 -19.62 -8.08 -13.07
C GLY A 52 -19.85 -6.90 -14.03
N LEU A 53 -20.39 -7.20 -15.21
CA LEU A 53 -20.79 -6.15 -16.16
C LEU A 53 -21.97 -5.36 -15.56
N SER A 54 -21.67 -4.22 -14.95
CA SER A 54 -22.63 -3.29 -14.36
C SER A 54 -22.39 -1.91 -14.96
N PRO A 55 -23.43 -1.06 -15.14
CA PRO A 55 -23.25 0.34 -15.53
C PRO A 55 -22.37 1.13 -14.54
N ASP A 56 -22.24 0.67 -13.30
CA ASP A 56 -21.42 1.32 -12.27
C ASP A 56 -19.95 0.86 -12.27
N THR A 57 -19.62 -0.20 -13.02
CA THR A 57 -18.27 -0.72 -13.10
C THR A 57 -17.36 0.31 -13.76
N SER A 58 -16.31 0.71 -13.06
CA SER A 58 -15.39 1.77 -13.48
C SER A 58 -14.01 1.21 -13.76
N LEU A 59 -13.40 1.62 -14.87
CA LEU A 59 -12.05 1.26 -15.25
C LEU A 59 -11.10 2.42 -14.94
N CYS A 60 -9.98 2.13 -14.31
CA CYS A 60 -8.88 3.08 -14.14
C CYS A 60 -7.66 2.53 -14.88
N VAL A 61 -7.07 3.38 -15.71
CA VAL A 61 -5.85 3.09 -16.44
C VAL A 61 -4.77 4.01 -15.93
N THR A 62 -3.61 3.45 -15.58
CA THR A 62 -2.45 4.19 -15.09
C THR A 62 -1.29 3.96 -16.02
N ASP A 63 -0.38 4.92 -16.09
CA ASP A 63 0.86 4.82 -16.85
C ASP A 63 1.92 5.73 -16.20
N ILE A 64 3.20 5.40 -16.35
CA ILE A 64 4.29 6.27 -15.87
C ILE A 64 4.61 7.28 -16.96
N GLN A 65 4.58 8.57 -16.59
CA GLN A 65 4.92 9.63 -17.52
C GLN A 65 6.39 9.52 -17.97
N SER A 66 6.61 9.62 -19.29
CA SER A 66 7.95 9.62 -19.90
C SER A 66 8.78 8.38 -19.58
N SER A 67 8.14 7.22 -19.35
CA SER A 67 8.84 6.00 -18.94
C SER A 67 9.88 5.53 -19.94
N THR A 68 9.63 5.67 -21.24
CA THR A 68 10.63 5.36 -22.29
C THR A 68 11.93 6.14 -22.06
N THR A 69 11.85 7.43 -21.76
CA THR A 69 13.02 8.26 -21.48
C THR A 69 13.72 7.83 -20.18
N LEU A 70 12.95 7.52 -19.14
CA LEU A 70 13.50 7.02 -17.88
C LEU A 70 14.28 5.72 -18.09
N TRP A 71 13.79 4.81 -18.92
CA TRP A 71 14.47 3.57 -19.27
C TRP A 71 15.76 3.75 -20.08
N GLU A 72 15.86 4.82 -20.86
CA GLU A 72 17.05 5.14 -21.67
C GLU A 72 18.12 5.88 -20.86
N GLU A 73 17.71 6.74 -19.91
CA GLU A 73 18.62 7.61 -19.15
C GLU A 73 19.14 6.96 -17.85
N LEU A 74 18.36 6.09 -17.21
CA LEU A 74 18.71 5.49 -15.92
C LEU A 74 19.37 4.12 -16.07
N ASP A 75 20.15 3.74 -15.04
CA ASP A 75 20.64 2.37 -14.95
C ASP A 75 19.45 1.39 -14.81
N PRO A 76 19.44 0.26 -15.56
CA PRO A 76 18.35 -0.71 -15.52
C PRO A 76 18.00 -1.19 -14.11
N ARG A 77 18.97 -1.26 -13.19
CA ARG A 77 18.73 -1.68 -11.80
C ARG A 77 17.91 -0.67 -11.03
N VAL A 78 18.13 0.62 -11.26
CA VAL A 78 17.38 1.72 -10.63
C VAL A 78 15.94 1.70 -11.12
N MET A 79 15.75 1.50 -12.43
CA MET A 79 14.41 1.37 -13.02
C MET A 79 13.66 0.13 -12.52
N ASP A 80 14.32 -1.02 -12.44
CA ASP A 80 13.72 -2.24 -11.89
C ASP A 80 13.29 -2.05 -10.42
N GLU A 81 14.11 -1.38 -9.61
CA GLU A 81 13.77 -1.06 -8.22
C GLU A 81 12.58 -0.10 -8.14
N ALA A 82 12.59 0.98 -8.90
CA ALA A 82 11.49 1.95 -8.96
C ALA A 82 10.17 1.30 -9.41
N LEU A 83 10.20 0.48 -10.46
CA LEU A 83 9.02 -0.25 -10.92
C LEU A 83 8.53 -1.27 -9.88
N SER A 84 9.43 -1.91 -9.15
CA SER A 84 9.06 -2.81 -8.07
C SER A 84 8.30 -2.08 -6.95
N LEU A 85 8.76 -0.87 -6.58
CA LEU A 85 8.08 -0.01 -5.61
C LEU A 85 6.72 0.45 -6.12
N HIS A 86 6.64 0.94 -7.36
CA HIS A 86 5.42 1.37 -8.03
C HIS A 86 4.36 0.25 -8.05
N ASN A 87 4.74 -0.92 -8.58
CA ASN A 87 3.87 -2.09 -8.70
C ASN A 87 3.38 -2.59 -7.34
N SER A 88 4.28 -2.61 -6.35
CA SER A 88 3.94 -3.04 -4.99
C SER A 88 2.96 -2.09 -4.31
N CYS A 89 3.12 -0.78 -4.52
CA CYS A 89 2.23 0.25 -3.99
C CYS A 89 0.82 0.10 -4.58
N ILE A 90 0.71 0.04 -5.92
CA ILE A 90 -0.58 -0.13 -6.61
C ILE A 90 -1.29 -1.40 -6.13
N ARG A 91 -0.60 -2.55 -6.17
CA ARG A 91 -1.19 -3.84 -5.75
C ARG A 91 -1.60 -3.87 -4.28
N GLY A 92 -0.87 -3.16 -3.42
CA GLY A 92 -1.24 -2.97 -2.02
C GLY A 92 -2.59 -2.24 -1.88
N LEU A 93 -2.77 -1.16 -2.65
CA LEU A 93 -3.97 -0.33 -2.60
C LEU A 93 -5.19 -0.98 -3.27
N LEU A 94 -5.01 -1.82 -4.30
CA LEU A 94 -6.13 -2.51 -4.95
C LEU A 94 -6.97 -3.31 -3.95
N SER A 95 -6.32 -4.01 -3.03
CA SER A 95 -7.02 -4.77 -1.99
C SER A 95 -7.89 -3.93 -1.07
N LYS A 96 -7.45 -2.69 -0.78
CA LYS A 96 -8.14 -1.75 0.09
C LYS A 96 -9.41 -1.19 -0.57
N HIS A 97 -9.35 -0.98 -1.89
CA HIS A 97 -10.41 -0.32 -2.66
C HIS A 97 -11.28 -1.29 -3.47
N GLN A 98 -11.19 -2.59 -3.21
CA GLN A 98 -11.90 -3.63 -3.97
C GLN A 98 -11.60 -3.59 -5.47
N GLY A 99 -10.37 -3.18 -5.81
CA GLY A 99 -9.89 -3.12 -7.18
C GLY A 99 -9.47 -4.49 -7.69
N TYR A 100 -9.80 -4.77 -8.94
CA TYR A 100 -9.40 -5.96 -9.68
C TYR A 100 -8.36 -5.58 -10.74
N GLU A 101 -7.19 -6.23 -10.70
CA GLU A 101 -6.15 -6.08 -11.74
C GLU A 101 -6.58 -6.85 -12.99
N CYS A 102 -7.02 -6.14 -14.03
CA CYS A 102 -7.43 -6.76 -15.29
C CYS A 102 -6.20 -7.16 -16.11
N HIS A 103 -5.27 -6.23 -16.25
CA HIS A 103 -4.08 -6.38 -17.07
C HIS A 103 -2.98 -5.41 -16.61
N THR A 104 -1.73 -5.80 -16.84
CA THR A 104 -0.55 -4.97 -16.64
C THR A 104 0.36 -5.13 -17.85
N GLU A 105 0.77 -4.03 -18.44
CA GLU A 105 1.69 -3.99 -19.56
C GLU A 105 2.86 -3.06 -19.20
N GLY A 106 3.99 -3.65 -18.81
CA GLY A 106 5.16 -2.89 -18.34
C GLY A 106 4.88 -2.08 -17.07
N ASP A 107 4.81 -0.78 -17.23
CA ASP A 107 4.54 0.25 -16.24
C ASP A 107 3.07 0.71 -16.19
N SER A 108 2.24 0.24 -17.13
CA SER A 108 0.82 0.55 -17.18
C SER A 108 -0.02 -0.50 -16.47
N PHE A 109 -1.03 -0.04 -15.69
CA PHE A 109 -2.04 -0.90 -15.08
C PHE A 109 -3.42 -0.57 -15.62
N VAL A 110 -4.21 -1.62 -15.88
CA VAL A 110 -5.63 -1.53 -16.15
C VAL A 110 -6.37 -2.24 -15.01
N VAL A 111 -7.08 -1.47 -14.19
CA VAL A 111 -7.75 -1.96 -12.98
C VAL A 111 -9.23 -1.61 -13.00
N ALA A 112 -10.08 -2.54 -12.58
CA ALA A 112 -11.52 -2.36 -12.54
C ALA A 112 -12.04 -2.27 -11.11
N PHE A 113 -13.03 -1.42 -10.88
CA PHE A 113 -13.69 -1.20 -9.61
C PHE A 113 -15.20 -1.40 -9.73
N PRO A 114 -15.88 -1.88 -8.67
CA PRO A 114 -17.32 -2.09 -8.69
C PRO A 114 -18.13 -0.78 -8.73
N THR A 115 -17.54 0.34 -8.32
CA THR A 115 -18.19 1.66 -8.32
C THR A 115 -17.20 2.78 -8.70
N PRO A 116 -17.67 3.91 -9.24
CA PRO A 116 -16.80 5.06 -9.55
C PRO A 116 -16.17 5.68 -8.30
N ALA A 117 -16.87 5.65 -7.16
CA ALA A 117 -16.34 6.19 -5.90
C ALA A 117 -15.08 5.43 -5.43
N CYS A 118 -15.08 4.10 -5.57
CA CYS A 118 -13.90 3.28 -5.29
C CYS A 118 -12.72 3.62 -6.21
N ALA A 119 -12.98 3.81 -7.51
CA ALA A 119 -11.95 4.16 -8.48
C ALA A 119 -11.29 5.52 -8.17
N VAL A 120 -12.08 6.53 -7.83
CA VAL A 120 -11.57 7.87 -7.49
C VAL A 120 -10.82 7.85 -6.16
N ALA A 121 -11.34 7.15 -5.14
CA ALA A 121 -10.67 7.00 -3.86
C ALA A 121 -9.31 6.29 -4.01
N PHE A 122 -9.27 5.23 -4.84
CA PHE A 122 -8.03 4.55 -5.21
C PHE A 122 -7.05 5.51 -5.89
N ALA A 123 -7.48 6.24 -6.91
CA ALA A 123 -6.60 7.13 -7.67
C ALA A 123 -5.98 8.22 -6.78
N LEU A 124 -6.78 8.83 -5.90
CA LEU A 124 -6.29 9.83 -4.94
C LEU A 124 -5.28 9.24 -3.96
N GLU A 125 -5.61 8.10 -3.35
CA GLU A 125 -4.72 7.46 -2.38
C GLU A 125 -3.43 6.96 -3.06
N MET A 126 -3.52 6.45 -4.29
CA MET A 126 -2.37 6.04 -5.09
C MET A 126 -1.42 7.22 -5.33
N GLN A 127 -1.92 8.38 -5.77
CA GLN A 127 -1.08 9.56 -5.98
C GLN A 127 -0.38 10.01 -4.69
N VAL A 128 -1.10 10.02 -3.57
CA VAL A 128 -0.52 10.35 -2.25
C VAL A 128 0.53 9.33 -1.83
N ALA A 129 0.26 8.04 -2.01
CA ALA A 129 1.17 6.97 -1.62
C ALA A 129 2.45 7.00 -2.46
N LEU A 130 2.35 7.23 -3.78
CA LEU A 130 3.49 7.35 -4.68
C LEU A 130 4.43 8.49 -4.27
N MET A 131 3.92 9.61 -3.77
CA MET A 131 4.76 10.72 -3.26
C MET A 131 5.55 10.39 -1.98
N GLN A 132 5.14 9.35 -1.24
CA GLN A 132 5.74 8.97 0.04
C GLN A 132 6.64 7.74 -0.07
N LEU A 133 6.73 7.12 -1.24
CA LEU A 133 7.59 5.96 -1.44
C LEU A 133 9.07 6.34 -1.29
N PRO A 134 9.89 5.43 -0.76
CA PRO A 134 11.34 5.63 -0.67
C PRO A 134 11.97 5.40 -2.05
N TRP A 135 11.77 6.35 -2.97
CA TRP A 135 12.33 6.28 -4.32
C TRP A 135 13.87 6.25 -4.28
N PRO A 136 14.52 5.51 -5.19
CA PRO A 136 15.98 5.56 -5.33
C PRO A 136 16.48 6.98 -5.57
N GLU A 137 17.58 7.37 -4.93
CA GLU A 137 18.15 8.72 -5.04
C GLU A 137 18.56 9.05 -6.48
N ASP A 138 19.11 8.06 -7.20
CA ASP A 138 19.48 8.19 -8.63
C ASP A 138 18.27 8.54 -9.52
N LEU A 139 17.08 8.01 -9.21
CA LEU A 139 15.84 8.36 -9.93
C LEU A 139 15.44 9.81 -9.64
N LEU A 140 15.56 10.26 -8.39
CA LEU A 140 15.21 11.63 -7.99
C LEU A 140 16.18 12.69 -8.54
N HIS A 141 17.33 12.29 -9.06
CA HIS A 141 18.27 13.18 -9.75
C HIS A 141 17.92 13.43 -11.23
N CYS A 142 17.05 12.62 -11.83
CA CYS A 142 16.53 12.87 -13.16
C CYS A 142 15.57 14.07 -13.13
N ASP A 143 15.72 15.01 -14.07
CA ASP A 143 14.84 16.19 -14.22
C ASP A 143 13.34 15.86 -14.15
N PRO A 144 12.79 14.83 -14.84
CA PRO A 144 11.35 14.51 -14.76
C PRO A 144 10.90 13.96 -13.40
N CYS A 145 11.81 13.46 -12.57
CA CYS A 145 11.52 12.82 -11.30
C CYS A 145 12.02 13.62 -10.08
N ALA A 146 12.59 14.80 -10.33
CA ALA A 146 13.11 15.67 -9.29
C ALA A 146 12.02 16.08 -8.29
N VAL A 147 12.38 16.14 -7.01
CA VAL A 147 11.45 16.49 -5.94
C VAL A 147 11.06 17.96 -6.04
N VAL A 148 9.77 18.23 -6.28
CA VAL A 148 9.22 19.58 -6.33
C VAL A 148 8.35 19.85 -5.10
N TYR A 149 8.68 20.87 -4.33
CA TYR A 149 7.87 21.33 -3.20
C TYR A 149 7.02 22.53 -3.61
N GLN A 150 5.69 22.37 -3.59
CA GLN A 150 4.78 23.50 -3.74
C GLN A 150 4.46 24.10 -2.37
N SER A 151 4.59 25.42 -2.24
CA SER A 151 4.18 26.13 -1.02
C SER A 151 2.69 26.48 -1.06
N ALA A 152 2.05 26.55 0.10
CA ALA A 152 0.65 26.99 0.21
C ALA A 152 0.41 28.39 -0.39
N ALA A 153 1.43 29.26 -0.36
CA ALA A 153 1.40 30.57 -0.98
C ALA A 153 1.37 30.48 -2.53
N ALA A 154 2.07 29.52 -3.12
CA ALA A 154 2.04 29.27 -4.57
C ALA A 154 0.66 28.78 -5.04
N HIS A 155 -0.02 27.95 -4.22
CA HIS A 155 -1.38 27.50 -4.51
C HIS A 155 -2.41 28.64 -4.44
N ALA A 156 -2.28 29.53 -3.43
CA ALA A 156 -3.15 30.69 -3.28
C ALA A 156 -3.00 31.70 -4.44
N ALA A 157 -1.78 31.89 -4.96
CA ALA A 157 -1.51 32.75 -6.11
C ALA A 157 -2.09 32.23 -7.44
N MET A 158 -2.31 30.92 -7.54
CA MET A 158 -2.82 30.26 -8.75
C MET A 158 -4.36 30.12 -8.74
N GLY A 159 -4.99 30.20 -7.55
CA GLY A 159 -6.45 30.12 -7.35
C GLY A 159 -7.23 31.40 -7.65
N SER A 160 -6.57 32.54 -7.89
CA SER A 160 -7.26 33.82 -8.21
C SER A 160 -7.74 33.93 -9.67
N GLY A 161 -7.59 32.87 -10.48
CA GLY A 161 -7.98 32.86 -11.91
C GLY A 161 -9.17 31.97 -12.27
N VAL A 162 -9.80 31.27 -11.32
CA VAL A 162 -10.95 30.39 -11.63
C VAL A 162 -12.25 31.22 -11.64
N SER A 163 -12.67 31.62 -12.83
CA SER A 163 -14.05 32.06 -13.07
C SER A 163 -15.00 30.87 -12.93
N THR A 164 -15.81 30.89 -11.88
CA THR A 164 -16.87 29.92 -11.61
C THR A 164 -17.99 30.06 -12.64
N THR A 165 -18.05 29.17 -13.63
CA THR A 165 -19.31 28.85 -14.31
C THR A 165 -19.71 27.43 -13.90
N ALA A 166 -20.60 27.37 -12.91
CA ALA A 166 -21.18 26.12 -12.43
C ALA A 166 -22.07 25.47 -13.50
N PRO A 167 -21.98 24.14 -13.69
CA PRO A 167 -23.11 23.35 -14.13
C PRO A 167 -23.72 22.60 -12.93
N SER A 168 -25.04 22.65 -12.90
CA SER A 168 -25.96 22.01 -11.97
C SER A 168 -25.98 20.50 -12.15
N ASP A 169 -25.17 19.76 -11.39
CA ASP A 169 -25.39 18.34 -11.11
C ASP A 169 -24.80 18.00 -9.72
N THR A 170 -25.52 18.41 -8.68
CA THR A 170 -25.08 18.37 -7.28
C THR A 170 -25.18 16.99 -6.61
N ALA A 171 -25.58 15.95 -7.34
CA ALA A 171 -25.80 14.63 -6.74
C ALA A 171 -24.53 13.75 -6.66
N ALA A 172 -23.62 13.84 -7.63
CA ALA A 172 -22.46 12.93 -7.72
C ALA A 172 -21.26 13.39 -6.88
N LEU A 173 -21.02 14.70 -6.78
CA LEU A 173 -19.87 15.26 -6.06
C LEU A 173 -20.03 15.27 -4.53
N ALA A 174 -21.26 15.21 -4.02
CA ALA A 174 -21.53 15.17 -2.59
C ALA A 174 -21.08 13.84 -1.95
N ALA A 175 -21.14 12.73 -2.70
CA ALA A 175 -20.74 11.41 -2.21
C ALA A 175 -19.22 11.30 -2.01
N ALA A 176 -18.42 11.88 -2.93
CA ALA A 176 -16.96 11.86 -2.82
C ALA A 176 -16.43 12.73 -1.68
N ALA A 177 -17.05 13.90 -1.45
CA ALA A 177 -16.69 14.79 -0.35
C ALA A 177 -17.07 14.21 1.04
N ALA A 178 -18.19 13.49 1.14
CA ALA A 178 -18.63 12.88 2.39
C ALA A 178 -17.71 11.74 2.86
N VAL A 179 -17.12 10.98 1.93
CA VAL A 179 -16.15 9.92 2.27
C VAL A 179 -14.86 10.54 2.83
N ALA A 180 -14.35 11.64 2.25
CA ALA A 180 -13.17 12.33 2.75
C ALA A 180 -13.37 12.95 4.15
N ALA A 181 -14.56 13.48 4.44
CA ALA A 181 -14.87 14.06 5.75
C ALA A 181 -15.03 12.99 6.85
N THR A 182 -15.50 11.78 6.51
CA THR A 182 -15.74 10.71 7.50
C THR A 182 -14.43 10.02 7.95
N THR A 183 -13.42 9.94 7.09
CA THR A 183 -12.08 9.41 7.46
C THR A 183 -11.30 10.35 8.37
N ALA A 184 -11.51 11.67 8.26
CA ALA A 184 -10.88 12.64 9.14
C ALA A 184 -11.43 12.56 10.59
N ALA A 185 -12.74 12.32 10.75
CA ALA A 185 -13.38 12.23 12.08
C ALA A 185 -13.03 10.94 12.85
N THR A 186 -12.76 9.83 12.15
CA THR A 186 -12.40 8.55 12.80
C THR A 186 -10.97 8.56 13.35
N SER A 187 -10.09 9.38 12.75
CA SER A 187 -8.69 9.50 13.16
C SER A 187 -8.47 10.32 14.44
N LEU A 188 -9.37 11.26 14.73
CA LEU A 188 -9.28 12.12 15.93
C LEU A 188 -9.91 11.50 17.19
N THR A 189 -10.81 10.51 17.05
CA THR A 189 -11.46 9.87 18.21
C THR A 189 -10.64 8.74 18.84
N THR A 190 -9.66 8.17 18.11
CA THR A 190 -8.84 7.05 18.65
C THR A 190 -7.64 7.52 19.50
N VAL A 191 -7.22 8.79 19.39
CA VAL A 191 -6.08 9.33 20.16
C VAL A 191 -6.53 9.98 21.49
N ALA A 192 -7.81 10.24 21.69
CA ALA A 192 -8.34 10.89 22.91
C ALA A 192 -8.91 9.92 23.98
N GLY A 193 -8.78 8.60 23.80
CA GLY A 193 -9.42 7.59 24.65
C GLY A 193 -8.49 6.70 25.51
N LEU A 194 -7.18 6.96 25.54
CA LEU A 194 -6.24 6.27 26.42
C LEU A 194 -5.45 7.31 27.23
N GLY A 195 -6.07 7.76 28.31
CA GLY A 195 -5.51 8.62 29.35
C GLY A 195 -6.41 8.60 30.57
#